data_AF-A0A2W6UZ00-F1
#
_entry.id   AF-A0A2W6UZ00-F1
#
_cell.length_a   1.000
_cell.length_b   1.000
_cell.length_c   1.000
_cell.angle_alpha   90.00
_cell.angle_beta   90.00
_cell.angle_gamma   90.00
#
_symmetry.space_group_name_H-M   'P 1'
#
loop_
_entity.id
_entity.type
_entity.pdbx_description
1 polymer ?
#
loop_
_entity_poly.entity_id
_entity_poly.type
_entity_poly.pdbx_seq_one_letter_code
_entity_poly.pdbx_strand_id
1 'polypeptide(L)'
;MRRSGRPGLIGLAARTAVVAGTANAVGGAMAGNRDRKAQAQYEQQQYQAAQQQAAMDAAAARAVAQAQPAPAAPAAPTAPAAAGPATAGVDIVAELQKLAALREAGVLTDDEFSAAKARLLA
;
A
#
# COMPACT_ATOMS: atom_id res chain seq x y z
N MET A 1 -48.46 4.71 59.40
CA MET A 1 -48.02 4.10 58.12
C MET A 1 -48.70 4.79 56.94
N ARG A 2 -47.95 5.50 56.11
CA ARG A 2 -48.49 6.19 54.93
C ARG A 2 -48.31 5.28 53.71
N ARG A 3 -49.43 4.97 53.07
CA ARG A 3 -49.53 4.24 51.81
C ARG A 3 -49.11 5.21 50.69
N SER A 4 -47.94 5.00 50.11
CA SER A 4 -47.46 5.77 48.96
C SER A 4 -47.63 4.91 47.71
N GLY A 5 -48.45 5.43 46.78
CA GLY A 5 -49.06 4.69 45.69
C GLY A 5 -48.11 4.16 44.62
N ARG A 6 -48.63 3.16 43.92
CA ARG A 6 -48.04 2.52 42.76
C ARG A 6 -47.70 3.56 41.69
N PRO A 7 -46.55 3.43 40.98
CA PRO A 7 -46.19 4.34 39.91
C PRO A 7 -47.22 4.22 38.78
N GLY A 8 -48.02 5.26 38.60
CA GLY A 8 -49.08 5.31 37.60
C GLY A 8 -48.54 5.53 36.19
N LEU A 9 -49.30 5.03 35.21
CA LEU A 9 -49.08 5.13 33.76
C LEU A 9 -48.86 6.57 33.24
N ILE A 10 -49.21 7.57 34.05
CA ILE A 10 -49.03 9.00 33.76
C ILE A 10 -47.54 9.39 33.74
N GLY A 11 -46.67 8.71 34.52
CA GLY A 11 -45.22 8.96 34.50
C GLY A 11 -44.50 8.46 33.24
N LEU A 12 -45.11 7.53 32.50
CA LEU A 12 -44.51 6.90 31.33
C LEU A 12 -44.67 7.75 30.06
N ALA A 13 -45.81 8.44 29.90
CA ALA A 13 -46.12 9.25 28.71
C ALA A 13 -45.39 10.61 28.66
N ALA A 14 -45.06 11.20 29.82
CA ALA A 14 -44.30 12.45 29.86
C ALA A 14 -42.80 12.25 29.54
N ARG A 15 -42.24 11.07 29.84
CA ARG A 15 -40.82 10.78 29.57
C ARG A 15 -40.53 10.47 28.11
N THR A 16 -41.48 9.97 27.33
CA THR A 16 -41.27 9.69 25.89
C THR A 16 -41.14 10.95 25.04
N ALA A 17 -41.84 12.03 25.38
CA ALA A 17 -41.75 13.30 24.64
C ALA A 17 -40.40 14.02 24.85
N VAL A 18 -39.81 13.96 26.05
CA VAL A 18 -38.49 14.54 26.34
C VAL A 18 -37.35 13.66 25.82
N VAL A 19 -37.53 12.33 25.84
CA VAL A 19 -36.57 11.39 25.25
C VAL A 19 -36.56 11.48 23.72
N ALA A 20 -37.69 11.76 23.06
CA ALA A 20 -37.74 11.95 21.61
C ALA A 20 -36.99 13.22 21.13
N GLY A 21 -37.01 14.31 21.91
CA GLY A 21 -36.31 15.56 21.57
C GLY A 21 -34.77 15.48 21.71
N THR A 22 -34.27 14.64 22.61
CA THR A 22 -32.81 14.41 22.78
C THR A 22 -32.28 13.25 21.94
N ALA A 23 -33.14 12.32 21.50
CA ALA A 23 -32.77 11.25 20.58
C ALA A 23 -32.27 11.78 19.23
N ASN A 24 -32.85 12.88 18.71
CA ASN A 24 -32.40 13.48 17.45
C ASN A 24 -31.08 14.28 17.60
N ALA A 25 -30.83 14.86 18.79
CA ALA A 25 -29.59 15.59 19.08
C ALA A 25 -28.39 14.65 19.30
N VAL A 26 -28.60 13.50 19.96
CA VAL A 26 -27.55 12.49 20.15
C VAL A 26 -27.31 11.67 18.87
N GLY A 27 -28.37 11.42 18.08
CA GLY A 27 -28.26 10.77 16.77
C GLY A 27 -27.44 11.59 15.76
N GLY A 28 -27.66 12.91 15.70
CA GLY A 28 -26.87 13.81 14.86
C GLY A 28 -25.41 13.95 15.33
N ALA A 29 -25.17 13.99 16.64
CA ALA A 29 -23.81 14.03 17.18
C ALA A 29 -23.01 12.75 16.90
N MET A 30 -23.64 11.57 17.04
CA MET A 30 -23.00 10.29 16.71
C MET A 30 -22.79 10.09 15.21
N ALA A 31 -23.72 10.55 14.36
CA ALA A 31 -23.57 10.56 12.91
C ALA A 31 -22.38 11.42 12.49
N GLY A 32 -22.33 12.69 12.94
CA GLY A 32 -21.21 13.58 12.66
C GLY A 32 -19.87 13.09 13.19
N ASN A 33 -19.87 12.34 14.30
CA ASN A 33 -18.64 11.73 14.83
C ASN A 33 -18.20 10.50 14.02
N ARG A 34 -19.12 9.72 13.44
CA ARG A 34 -18.78 8.66 12.48
C ARG A 34 -18.24 9.24 11.19
N ASP A 35 -18.84 10.30 10.66
CA ASP A 35 -18.41 10.94 9.42
C ASP A 35 -17.00 11.51 9.55
N ARG A 36 -16.70 12.20 10.66
CA ARG A 36 -15.33 12.68 10.94
C ARG A 36 -14.34 11.54 11.10
N LYS A 37 -14.73 10.44 11.75
CA LYS A 37 -13.84 9.29 11.93
C LYS A 37 -13.59 8.56 10.61
N ALA A 38 -14.61 8.47 9.75
CA ALA A 38 -14.46 7.93 8.40
C ALA A 38 -13.53 8.82 7.56
N GLN A 39 -13.72 10.14 7.58
CA GLN A 39 -12.81 11.09 6.91
C GLN A 39 -11.38 10.96 7.41
N ALA A 40 -11.17 10.93 8.73
CA ALA A 40 -9.83 10.78 9.31
C ALA A 40 -9.17 9.44 8.94
N GLN A 41 -9.94 8.35 8.84
CA GLN A 41 -9.43 7.06 8.39
C GLN A 41 -9.04 7.08 6.90
N TYR A 42 -9.84 7.74 6.06
CA TYR A 42 -9.50 7.94 4.64
C TYR A 42 -8.24 8.77 4.47
N GLU A 43 -8.09 9.85 5.22
CA GLU A 43 -6.88 10.69 5.20
C GLU A 43 -5.66 9.90 5.67
N GLN A 44 -5.78 9.12 6.75
CA GLN A 44 -4.69 8.27 7.22
C GLN A 44 -4.27 7.22 6.18
N GLN A 45 -5.22 6.60 5.48
CA GLN A 45 -4.90 5.63 4.43
C GLN A 45 -4.18 6.31 3.26
N GLN A 46 -4.64 7.49 2.83
CA GLN A 46 -3.96 8.25 1.78
C GLN A 46 -2.54 8.64 2.19
N TYR A 47 -2.34 9.10 3.43
CA TYR A 47 -1.01 9.43 3.95
C TYR A 47 -0.06 8.22 3.96
N GLN A 48 -0.55 7.05 4.37
CA GLN A 48 0.25 5.82 4.33
C GLN A 48 0.61 5.39 2.90
N ALA A 49 -0.35 5.46 1.98
CA ALA A 49 -0.11 5.13 0.58
C ALA A 49 0.89 6.10 -0.07
N ALA A 50 0.75 7.40 0.17
CA ALA A 50 1.68 8.42 -0.32
C ALA A 50 3.10 8.20 0.22
N GLN A 51 3.23 7.82 1.49
CA GLN A 51 4.54 7.55 2.10
C GLN A 51 5.20 6.31 1.51
N GLN A 52 4.45 5.23 1.23
CA GLN A 52 4.97 4.06 0.53
C GLN A 52 5.42 4.40 -0.89
N GLN A 53 4.64 5.20 -1.62
CA GLN A 53 4.96 5.58 -2.99
C GLN A 53 6.21 6.46 -3.07
N ALA A 54 6.37 7.42 -2.14
CA ALA A 54 7.59 8.23 -2.04
C ALA A 54 8.83 7.38 -1.72
N ALA A 55 8.70 6.35 -0.87
CA ALA A 55 9.80 5.44 -0.58
C ALA A 55 10.20 4.60 -1.80
N MET A 56 9.22 4.13 -2.59
CA MET A 56 9.48 3.41 -3.84
C MET A 56 10.16 4.31 -4.89
N ASP A 57 9.72 5.55 -5.03
CA ASP A 57 10.30 6.49 -6.00
C ASP A 57 11.76 6.81 -5.66
N ALA A 58 12.07 7.03 -4.37
CA ALA A 58 13.43 7.23 -3.90
C ALA A 58 14.32 5.99 -4.14
N ALA A 59 13.78 4.79 -3.96
CA ALA A 59 14.50 3.55 -4.25
C ALA A 59 14.76 3.38 -5.76
N ALA A 60 13.76 3.68 -6.60
CA ALA A 60 13.88 3.65 -8.05
C ALA A 60 14.94 4.65 -8.55
N ALA A 61 14.93 5.88 -8.05
CA ALA A 61 15.93 6.89 -8.42
C ALA A 61 17.37 6.46 -8.09
N ARG A 62 17.57 5.77 -6.95
CA ARG A 62 18.89 5.22 -6.58
C ARG A 62 19.33 4.08 -7.49
N ALA A 63 18.41 3.21 -7.90
CA ALA A 63 18.72 2.14 -8.84
C ALA A 63 19.17 2.68 -10.20
N VAL A 64 18.49 3.73 -10.71
CA VAL A 64 18.85 4.36 -11.98
C VAL A 64 20.21 5.07 -11.90
N ALA A 65 20.52 5.74 -10.77
CA ALA A 65 21.81 6.40 -10.58
C ALA A 65 23.00 5.41 -10.50
N GLN A 66 22.81 4.21 -9.96
CA GLN A 66 23.86 3.17 -9.94
C GLN A 66 24.04 2.46 -11.29
N ALA A 67 23.03 2.48 -12.15
CA ALA A 67 23.10 1.88 -13.48
C ALA A 67 23.85 2.74 -14.51
N GLN A 68 24.40 3.90 -14.12
CA GLN A 68 25.15 4.76 -15.04
C GLN A 68 26.53 4.14 -15.34
N PRO A 69 26.78 3.65 -16.57
CA PRO A 69 28.04 2.98 -16.90
C PRO A 69 29.19 3.98 -16.86
N ALA A 70 30.31 3.56 -16.27
CA ALA A 70 31.55 4.33 -16.26
C ALA A 70 31.98 4.65 -17.71
N PRO A 71 32.46 5.88 -18.01
CA PRO A 71 33.01 6.19 -19.32
C PRO A 71 34.18 5.24 -19.61
N ALA A 72 34.05 4.46 -20.67
CA ALA A 72 35.13 3.61 -21.16
C ALA A 72 36.33 4.51 -21.49
N ALA A 73 37.44 4.27 -20.81
CA ALA A 73 38.72 4.89 -21.14
C ALA A 73 39.08 4.54 -22.59
N PRO A 74 39.65 5.47 -23.39
CA PRO A 74 40.06 5.19 -24.76
C PRO A 74 41.11 4.08 -24.75
N ALA A 75 40.76 2.93 -25.34
CA ALA A 75 41.64 1.79 -25.50
C ALA A 75 42.78 2.17 -26.46
N ALA A 76 44.02 1.97 -26.01
CA ALA A 76 45.17 1.89 -26.90
C ALA A 76 45.00 0.67 -27.83
N PRO A 77 45.38 0.76 -29.12
CA PRO A 77 45.16 -0.32 -30.08
C PRO A 77 46.07 -1.50 -29.73
N THR A 78 45.50 -2.50 -29.08
CA THR A 78 46.10 -3.83 -28.94
C THR A 78 45.26 -4.82 -29.74
N ALA A 79 45.98 -5.73 -30.39
CA ALA A 79 45.55 -6.76 -31.33
C ALA A 79 44.26 -7.50 -30.92
N PRO A 80 43.53 -8.10 -31.88
CA PRO A 80 42.24 -8.75 -31.62
C PRO A 80 42.41 -9.96 -30.68
N ALA A 81 42.22 -9.71 -29.39
CA ALA A 81 41.96 -10.72 -28.39
C ALA A 81 40.43 -10.87 -28.27
N ALA A 82 39.99 -12.11 -28.43
CA ALA A 82 38.59 -12.53 -28.40
C ALA A 82 37.80 -11.88 -27.26
N ALA A 83 36.65 -11.29 -27.61
CA ALA A 83 35.64 -10.87 -26.67
C ALA A 83 35.15 -12.09 -25.89
N GLY A 84 35.62 -12.21 -24.65
CA GLY A 84 35.07 -13.14 -23.67
C GLY A 84 33.68 -12.70 -23.19
N PRO A 85 32.88 -13.63 -22.64
CA PRO A 85 31.47 -13.44 -22.37
C PRO A 85 31.25 -12.66 -21.06
N ALA A 86 31.47 -11.34 -21.07
CA ALA A 86 31.11 -10.48 -19.94
C ALA A 86 29.65 -9.97 -20.01
N THR A 87 28.98 -10.15 -21.15
CA THR A 87 27.60 -9.71 -21.39
C THR A 87 26.56 -10.65 -20.78
N ALA A 88 26.84 -11.96 -20.75
CA ALA A 88 25.86 -12.96 -20.32
C ALA A 88 25.39 -12.80 -18.85
N GLY A 89 26.26 -12.35 -17.94
CA GLY A 89 25.88 -12.12 -16.55
C GLY A 89 24.94 -10.93 -16.36
N VAL A 90 25.10 -9.88 -17.17
CA VAL A 90 24.22 -8.70 -17.16
C VAL A 90 22.88 -9.05 -17.80
N ASP A 91 22.89 -9.85 -18.85
CA ASP A 91 21.66 -10.32 -19.51
C ASP A 91 20.82 -11.21 -18.58
N ILE A 92 21.45 -12.13 -17.83
CA ILE A 92 20.76 -12.96 -16.81
C ILE A 92 20.12 -12.08 -15.73
N VAL A 93 20.85 -11.07 -15.23
CA VAL A 93 20.31 -10.15 -14.21
C VAL A 93 19.15 -9.31 -14.77
N ALA A 94 19.25 -8.85 -16.01
CA ALA A 94 18.18 -8.11 -16.68
C ALA A 94 16.92 -8.99 -16.90
N GLU A 95 17.09 -10.25 -17.27
CA GLU A 95 15.99 -11.21 -17.42
C GLU A 95 15.31 -11.54 -16.08
N LEU A 96 16.06 -11.68 -14.99
CA LEU A 96 15.50 -11.85 -13.65
C LEU A 96 14.66 -10.65 -13.21
N GLN A 97 15.09 -9.43 -13.54
CA GLN A 97 14.33 -8.20 -13.25
C GLN A 97 13.02 -8.14 -14.06
N LYS A 98 13.06 -8.50 -15.35
CA LYS A 98 11.86 -8.57 -16.19
C LYS A 98 10.83 -9.57 -15.66
N LEU A 99 11.28 -10.74 -15.23
CA LEU A 99 10.41 -11.75 -14.61
C LEU A 99 9.76 -11.24 -13.31
N ALA A 100 10.49 -10.47 -12.49
CA ALA A 100 9.95 -9.89 -11.26
C ALA A 100 8.86 -8.85 -11.53
N ALA A 101 9.07 -7.98 -12.52
CA ALA A 101 8.08 -6.98 -12.92
C ALA A 101 6.78 -7.62 -13.45
N LEU A 102 6.88 -8.73 -14.18
CA LEU A 102 5.73 -9.46 -14.68
C LEU A 102 4.94 -10.19 -13.57
N ARG A 103 5.62 -10.66 -12.52
CA ARG A 103 4.99 -11.21 -11.31
C ARG A 103 4.21 -10.14 -10.55
N GLU A 104 4.81 -8.96 -10.34
CA GLU A 104 4.14 -7.82 -9.68
C GLU A 104 2.95 -7.29 -10.48
N ALA A 105 3.02 -7.32 -11.80
CA ALA A 105 1.89 -7.00 -12.67
C ALA A 105 0.77 -8.07 -12.63
N GLY A 106 0.96 -9.18 -11.93
CA GLY A 106 0.01 -10.30 -11.84
C GLY A 106 -0.10 -11.11 -13.14
N VAL A 107 0.85 -10.95 -14.07
CA VAL A 107 0.88 -11.66 -15.36
C VAL A 107 1.48 -13.06 -15.19
N LEU A 108 2.39 -13.24 -14.23
CA LEU A 108 2.91 -14.54 -13.82
C LEU A 108 2.50 -14.88 -12.40
N THR A 109 2.24 -16.16 -12.17
CA THR A 109 2.09 -16.73 -10.82
C THR A 109 3.44 -16.99 -10.16
N ASP A 110 3.47 -17.12 -8.83
CA ASP A 110 4.71 -17.37 -8.08
C ASP A 110 5.40 -18.68 -8.50
N ASP A 111 4.62 -19.72 -8.83
CA ASP A 111 5.13 -21.01 -9.29
C ASP A 111 5.84 -20.88 -10.66
N GLU A 112 5.24 -20.13 -11.59
CA GLU A 112 5.82 -19.88 -12.91
C GLU A 112 7.08 -19.02 -12.83
N PHE A 113 7.10 -18.04 -11.94
CA PHE A 113 8.29 -17.23 -11.68
C PHE A 113 9.47 -18.07 -11.14
N SER A 114 9.19 -18.97 -10.19
CA SER A 114 10.20 -19.86 -9.60
C SER A 114 10.79 -20.82 -10.65
N ALA A 115 9.94 -21.42 -11.49
CA ALA A 115 10.36 -22.30 -12.57
C ALA A 115 11.22 -21.58 -13.63
N ALA A 116 10.86 -20.36 -14.01
CA ALA A 116 11.62 -19.54 -14.95
C ALA A 116 12.99 -19.15 -14.40
N LYS A 117 13.05 -18.77 -13.11
CA LYS A 117 14.30 -18.46 -12.42
C LYS A 117 15.23 -19.67 -12.32
N ALA A 118 14.68 -20.85 -12.02
CA ALA A 118 15.46 -22.09 -11.96
C ALA A 118 16.04 -22.45 -13.33
N ARG A 119 15.28 -22.27 -14.42
CA ARG A 119 15.78 -22.46 -15.80
C ARG A 119 16.87 -21.49 -16.18
N LEU A 120 16.83 -20.27 -15.65
CA LEU A 120 17.80 -19.22 -15.97
C LEU A 120 19.14 -19.38 -15.25
N LEU A 121 19.17 -20.16 -14.15
CA LEU A 121 20.34 -20.36 -13.29
C LEU A 121 20.87 -21.79 -13.33
N ALA A 122 20.24 -22.68 -14.08
CA ALA A 122 20.65 -24.07 -14.30
C ALA A 122 21.64 -24.17 -15.48
#